data_AF-A0A915MCC7-F1
#
_entry.id   AF-A0A915MCC7-F1
#
_cell.length_a   1.000
_cell.length_b   1.000
_cell.length_c   1.000
_cell.angle_alpha   90.00
_cell.angle_beta   90.00
_cell.angle_gamma   90.00
#
_symmetry.space_group_name_H-M   'P 1'
#
loop_
_entity.id
_entity.type
_entity.pdbx_description
1 polymer ?
#
loop_
_entity_poly.entity_id
_entity_poly.type
_entity_poly.pdbx_seq_one_letter_code
_entity_poly.pdbx_strand_id
1 'polypeptide(L)'
;MQGGQATFGGYDTQNCGQKLAISDSSSGDIIGNRAVIDKFTQQVGARWSDSDGAYIIHCRATPSLTLKIGGVDYTLTKDVLIYRMAINKCGLAVGPMDKTKDGKF
;
A
#
# COMPACT_ATOMS: atom_id res chain seq x y z
N MET A 1 1.80 -0.03 24.38
CA MET A 1 3.05 0.26 23.65
C MET A 1 2.92 1.67 23.10
N GLN A 2 3.75 2.61 23.55
CA GLN A 2 3.81 3.96 22.97
C GLN A 2 4.62 3.88 21.67
N GLY A 3 3.94 3.93 20.53
CA GLY A 3 4.58 4.08 19.23
C GLY A 3 4.82 5.56 18.94
N GLY A 4 6.01 5.91 18.45
CA GLY A 4 6.33 7.22 17.91
C GLY A 4 6.35 7.17 16.39
N GLN A 5 5.87 8.22 15.74
CA GLN A 5 5.94 8.38 14.28
C GLN A 5 7.18 9.20 13.94
N ALA A 6 8.05 8.66 13.09
CA ALA A 6 9.16 9.39 12.50
C ALA A 6 8.96 9.40 10.97
N THR A 7 8.26 10.40 10.48
CA THR A 7 8.06 10.59 9.03
C THR A 7 9.27 11.34 8.48
N PHE A 8 10.17 10.64 7.78
CA PHE A 8 11.21 11.28 6.98
C PHE A 8 10.62 11.66 5.63
N GLY A 9 10.02 12.84 5.56
CA GLY A 9 9.55 13.45 4.31
C GLY A 9 10.59 14.43 3.78
N GLY A 10 11.20 14.13 2.63
CA GLY A 10 11.99 15.11 1.88
C GLY A 10 11.08 15.92 0.94
N TYR A 11 11.25 17.24 0.91
CA TYR A 11 10.72 18.06 -0.19
C TYR A 11 11.64 17.89 -1.40
N ASP A 12 11.14 17.28 -2.46
CA ASP A 12 11.83 17.29 -3.76
C ASP A 12 11.66 18.68 -4.41
N THR A 13 12.64 19.54 -4.19
CA THR A 13 12.71 20.89 -4.76
C THR A 13 13.36 20.93 -6.14
N GLN A 14 13.84 19.79 -6.66
CA GLN A 14 14.53 19.72 -7.95
C GLN A 14 13.63 19.21 -9.08
N ASN A 15 12.78 18.21 -8.83
CA ASN A 15 11.94 17.64 -9.89
C ASN A 15 10.45 18.02 -9.80
N CYS A 16 10.02 18.79 -8.79
CA CYS A 16 8.70 19.44 -8.64
C CYS A 16 7.46 18.68 -9.21
N GLY A 17 7.48 17.35 -9.27
CA GLY A 17 6.56 16.61 -10.14
C GLY A 17 6.82 15.10 -10.31
N GLN A 18 7.77 14.48 -9.61
CA GLN A 18 7.96 13.03 -9.68
C GLN A 18 7.47 12.33 -8.41
N LYS A 19 6.74 11.23 -8.62
CA LYS A 19 6.10 10.37 -7.61
C LYS A 19 7.03 10.19 -6.40
N LEU A 20 6.62 10.71 -5.24
CA LEU A 20 7.36 10.58 -4.00
C LEU A 20 7.03 9.24 -3.33
N ALA A 21 8.03 8.61 -2.73
CA ALA A 21 7.85 7.49 -1.81
C ALA A 21 8.14 7.99 -0.39
N ILE A 22 7.20 7.78 0.53
CA ILE A 22 7.33 8.14 1.95
C ILE A 22 7.46 6.85 2.74
N SER A 23 8.44 6.80 3.64
CA SER A 23 8.56 5.70 4.60
C SER A 23 7.87 6.11 5.89
N ASP A 24 6.77 5.43 6.20
CA ASP A 24 6.03 5.56 7.44
C ASP A 24 5.80 4.16 8.03
N SER A 25 6.55 3.82 9.07
CA SER A 25 6.43 2.53 9.76
C SER A 25 5.20 2.42 10.65
N SER A 26 4.42 3.50 10.84
CA SER A 26 3.17 3.47 11.59
C SER A 26 1.95 3.12 10.73
N SER A 27 2.11 3.13 9.41
CA SER A 27 1.10 2.70 8.44
C SER A 27 1.14 1.18 8.25
N GLY A 28 -0.04 0.55 8.22
CA GLY A 28 -0.18 -0.90 8.00
C GLY A 28 -0.17 -1.32 6.52
N ASP A 29 -0.39 -0.37 5.61
CA ASP A 29 -0.54 -0.63 4.18
C ASP A 29 0.42 0.22 3.33
N ILE A 30 0.72 -0.27 2.13
CA ILE A 30 1.37 0.53 1.08
C ILE A 30 0.29 1.34 0.38
N ILE A 31 0.33 2.66 0.58
CA ILE A 31 -0.70 3.56 0.07
C ILE A 31 -0.19 4.29 -1.17
N GLY A 32 -1.02 4.39 -2.22
CA GLY A 32 -0.62 5.00 -3.48
C GLY A 32 -1.77 5.52 -4.33
N ASN A 33 -1.47 6.08 -5.51
CA ASN A 33 -2.49 6.60 -6.42
C ASN A 33 -3.52 5.51 -6.77
N ARG A 34 -4.81 5.82 -6.62
CA ARG A 34 -5.91 4.88 -6.83
C ARG A 34 -5.84 4.14 -8.16
N ALA A 35 -5.54 4.83 -9.27
CA ALA A 35 -5.48 4.20 -10.59
C ALA A 35 -4.33 3.18 -10.71
N VAL A 36 -3.24 3.34 -9.93
CA VAL A 36 -2.13 2.38 -9.88
C VAL A 36 -2.50 1.20 -8.99
N ILE A 37 -3.07 1.46 -7.82
CA ILE A 37 -3.51 0.44 -6.86
C ILE A 37 -4.60 -0.44 -7.47
N ASP A 38 -5.61 0.14 -8.12
CA ASP A 38 -6.70 -0.60 -8.76
C ASP A 38 -6.19 -1.52 -9.88
N LYS A 39 -5.21 -1.07 -10.67
CA LYS A 39 -4.60 -1.93 -11.70
C LYS A 39 -3.88 -3.11 -11.06
N PHE A 40 -3.11 -2.88 -10.01
CA PHE A 40 -2.40 -3.94 -9.31
C PHE A 40 -3.36 -4.92 -8.64
N THR A 41 -4.38 -4.45 -7.93
CA THR A 41 -5.36 -5.29 -7.22
C THR A 41 -6.15 -6.15 -8.19
N GLN A 42 -6.54 -5.61 -9.35
CA GLN A 42 -7.16 -6.37 -10.44
C GLN A 42 -6.23 -7.47 -10.97
N GLN A 43 -4.94 -7.17 -11.19
CA GLN A 43 -3.96 -8.14 -11.68
C GLN A 43 -3.76 -9.32 -10.72
N VAL A 44 -3.76 -9.05 -9.40
CA VAL A 44 -3.57 -10.10 -8.38
C VAL A 44 -4.88 -10.75 -7.91
N GLY A 45 -6.02 -10.36 -8.50
CA GLY A 45 -7.33 -10.92 -8.19
C GLY A 45 -7.92 -10.48 -6.85
N ALA A 46 -7.44 -9.37 -6.28
CA ALA A 46 -7.99 -8.81 -5.06
C ALA A 46 -9.20 -7.89 -5.36
N ARG A 47 -10.13 -7.78 -4.40
CA ARG A 47 -11.36 -6.97 -4.55
C ARG A 47 -11.60 -6.12 -3.31
N TRP A 48 -11.97 -4.87 -3.52
CA TRP A 48 -12.34 -3.97 -2.43
C TRP A 48 -13.57 -4.51 -1.67
N SER A 49 -13.53 -4.42 -0.34
CA SER A 49 -14.64 -4.74 0.56
C SER A 49 -14.94 -3.53 1.44
N ASP A 50 -16.10 -2.90 1.24
CA ASP A 50 -16.51 -1.72 2.03
C ASP A 50 -16.68 -2.05 3.51
N SER A 51 -17.10 -3.26 3.85
CA SER A 51 -17.27 -3.69 5.24
C SER A 51 -15.95 -3.91 5.97
N ASP A 52 -14.89 -4.22 5.22
CA ASP A 52 -13.54 -4.43 5.77
C ASP A 52 -12.63 -3.22 5.59
N GLY A 53 -13.00 -2.27 4.72
CA GLY A 53 -12.16 -1.13 4.35
C GLY A 53 -10.84 -1.55 3.69
N ALA A 54 -10.79 -2.71 3.03
CA ALA A 54 -9.57 -3.30 2.50
C ALA A 54 -9.81 -4.09 1.20
N TYR A 55 -8.74 -4.35 0.44
CA TYR A 55 -8.80 -5.33 -0.65
C TYR A 55 -8.65 -6.75 -0.11
N ILE A 56 -9.65 -7.58 -0.38
CA ILE A 56 -9.69 -9.00 -0.02
C ILE A 56 -9.08 -9.82 -1.14
N ILE A 57 -8.17 -10.73 -0.77
CA ILE A 57 -7.46 -11.61 -1.69
C ILE A 57 -7.53 -13.07 -1.21
N HIS A 58 -7.43 -14.01 -2.14
CA HIS A 58 -7.32 -15.42 -1.78
C HIS A 58 -6.04 -15.67 -0.98
N CYS A 59 -6.12 -16.29 0.20
CA CYS A 59 -4.98 -16.48 1.10
C CYS A 59 -3.80 -17.28 0.50
N ARG A 60 -4.03 -18.04 -0.58
CA ARG A 60 -2.99 -18.77 -1.32
C ARG A 60 -2.46 -18.05 -2.56
N ALA A 61 -2.92 -16.82 -2.83
CA ALA A 61 -2.39 -16.02 -3.91
C ALA A 61 -0.90 -15.73 -3.69
N THR A 62 -0.18 -15.48 -4.78
CA THR A 62 1.26 -15.21 -4.78
C THR A 62 1.56 -13.85 -5.41
N PRO A 63 1.00 -12.75 -4.86
CA PRO A 63 1.24 -11.41 -5.40
C PRO A 63 2.72 -11.04 -5.28
N SER A 64 3.19 -10.26 -6.24
CA SER A 64 4.53 -9.66 -6.25
C SER A 64 4.41 -8.22 -6.73
N LEU A 65 5.03 -7.29 -6.00
CA LEU A 65 5.06 -5.87 -6.32
C LEU A 65 6.51 -5.38 -6.29
N THR A 66 6.98 -4.81 -7.40
CA THR A 66 8.30 -4.20 -7.47
C THR A 66 8.17 -2.68 -7.48
N LEU A 67 8.79 -2.03 -6.51
CA LEU A 67 8.88 -0.58 -6.37
C LEU A 67 10.30 -0.14 -6.75
N LYS A 68 10.45 0.81 -7.66
CA LYS A 68 11.75 1.44 -7.95
C LYS A 68 11.87 2.73 -7.15
N ILE A 69 12.79 2.79 -6.17
CA ILE A 69 13.04 3.95 -5.32
C ILE A 69 14.53 4.29 -5.40
N GLY A 70 14.86 5.53 -5.79
CA GLY A 70 16.25 5.95 -5.94
C GLY A 70 17.05 5.09 -6.93
N GLY A 71 16.40 4.53 -7.95
CA GLY A 71 17.01 3.61 -8.93
C GLY A 71 17.10 2.15 -8.50
N VAL A 72 16.88 1.84 -7.22
CA VAL A 72 16.91 0.49 -6.65
C VAL A 72 15.53 -0.15 -6.72
N ASP A 73 15.49 -1.43 -7.11
CA ASP A 73 14.25 -2.22 -7.17
C ASP A 73 14.03 -2.99 -5.86
N TYR A 74 12.91 -2.71 -5.21
CA TYR A 74 12.43 -3.38 -4.00
C TYR A 74 11.27 -4.28 -4.38
N THR A 75 11.45 -5.59 -4.26
CA THR A 75 10.38 -6.56 -4.56
C THR A 75 9.75 -7.06 -3.29
N LEU A 76 8.45 -6.85 -3.17
CA LEU A 76 7.61 -7.31 -2.08
C LEU A 76 6.78 -8.50 -2.55
N THR A 77 6.79 -9.57 -1.77
CA THR A 77 6.10 -10.82 -2.09
C THR A 77 4.92 -11.04 -1.17
N LYS A 78 4.21 -12.17 -1.36
CA LYS A 78 3.06 -12.59 -0.55
C LYS A 78 3.28 -12.47 0.97
N ASP A 79 4.52 -12.69 1.45
CA ASP A 79 4.80 -12.74 2.89
C ASP A 79 4.73 -11.35 3.54
N VAL A 80 4.88 -10.30 2.73
CA VAL A 80 4.67 -8.90 3.12
C VAL A 80 3.28 -8.41 2.69
N LEU A 81 2.83 -8.84 1.50
CA LEU A 81 1.63 -8.29 0.87
C LEU A 81 0.32 -8.92 1.37
N ILE A 82 0.32 -10.11 1.96
CA ILE A 82 -0.89 -10.78 2.43
C ILE A 82 -0.90 -10.87 3.95
N TYR A 83 -1.95 -10.36 4.58
CA TYR A 83 -2.20 -10.53 6.02
C TYR A 83 -3.52 -11.27 6.26
N ARG A 84 -3.58 -12.02 7.37
CA ARG A 84 -4.76 -12.81 7.73
C ARG A 84 -5.72 -11.96 8.57
N MET A 85 -6.98 -11.88 8.14
CA MET A 85 -8.04 -11.16 8.86
C MET A 85 -8.93 -12.09 9.67
N ALA A 86 -9.22 -13.28 9.15
CA ALA A 86 -10.01 -14.32 9.81
C ALA A 86 -9.68 -15.72 9.26
N ILE A 87 -10.51 -16.72 9.61
CA ILE A 87 -10.45 -18.04 8.97
C ILE A 87 -10.77 -17.88 7.48
N ASN A 88 -9.84 -18.30 6.62
CA ASN A 88 -9.95 -18.24 5.15
C ASN A 88 -10.23 -16.85 4.56
N LYS A 89 -9.97 -15.77 5.31
CA LYS A 89 -10.10 -14.39 4.85
C LYS A 89 -8.78 -13.67 5.00
N CYS A 90 -8.24 -13.18 3.88
CA CYS A 90 -6.98 -12.46 3.85
C CYS A 90 -7.15 -11.11 3.16
N GLY A 91 -6.47 -10.11 3.69
CA GLY A 91 -6.34 -8.79 3.10
C GLY A 91 -5.04 -8.66 2.32
N LEU A 92 -5.04 -7.74 1.37
CA LEU A 92 -3.84 -7.30 0.65
C LEU A 92 -3.37 -5.98 1.28
N ALA A 93 -2.09 -5.89 1.65
CA ALA A 93 -1.48 -4.75 2.35
C ALA A 93 -1.20 -3.55 1.42
N VAL A 94 -2.20 -3.16 0.63
CA VAL A 94 -2.15 -2.01 -0.28
C VAL A 94 -3.47 -1.27 -0.23
N GLY A 95 -3.43 0.06 -0.35
CA GLY A 95 -4.62 0.90 -0.31
C GLY A 95 -4.53 2.11 -1.24
N PRO A 96 -5.65 2.61 -1.76
CA PRO A 96 -5.64 3.87 -2.47
C PRO A 96 -5.40 5.00 -1.48
N MET A 97 -4.62 5.99 -1.89
CA MET A 97 -4.58 7.29 -1.27
C MET A 97 -5.85 8.04 -1.69
N ASP A 98 -6.96 7.74 -1.02
CA ASP A 98 -8.18 8.51 -1.20
C ASP A 98 -8.06 9.79 -0.38
N LYS A 99 -8.48 10.93 -0.96
CA LYS A 99 -8.63 12.14 -0.15
C LYS A 99 -9.67 11.82 0.92
N THR A 100 -9.31 11.92 2.20
CA THR A 100 -10.31 12.00 3.25
C THR A 100 -11.23 13.19 2.93
N LYS A 101 -12.52 13.09 3.30
CA LYS A 101 -13.49 14.19 3.09
C LYS A 101 -13.04 15.52 3.75
N ASP A 102 -12.02 15.46 4.60
CA ASP A 102 -11.45 16.57 5.35
C ASP A 102 -10.03 16.97 4.90
N GLY A 103 -9.50 16.39 3.81
CA GLY A 103 -8.28 16.85 3.16
C GLY A 103 -6.96 16.56 3.90
N LYS A 104 -6.92 15.53 4.76
CA LYS A 104 -5.68 15.09 5.44
C LYS A 104 -5.30 13.66 5.06
N PHE A 105 -4.00 13.45 4.87
CA PHE A 105 -3.36 12.14 4.74
C PHE A 105 -3.15 11.53 6.11
#